data_AF-A0A2G5WHH5-F1
#
_entry.id   AF-A0A2G5WHH5-F1
#
_cell.length_a   1.000
_cell.length_b   1.000
_cell.length_c   1.000
_cell.angle_alpha   90.00
_cell.angle_beta   90.00
_cell.angle_gamma   90.00
#
_symmetry.space_group_name_H-M   'P 1'
#
loop_
_entity.id
_entity.type
_entity.pdbx_description
1 polymer ?
#
loop_
_entity_poly.entity_id
_entity_poly.type
_entity_poly.pdbx_seq_one_letter_code
_entity_poly.pdbx_strand_id
1 'polypeptide(L)'
;MMKVEDCSFCNLVGITLSKITGSASRQHGSLGEVNSLDWNKTKTIFIIVFSVMNIFLYWLYLDRQMGVDNMQVIPKISLEDTLKLEEVTYNPIPFMKKEVSYLSAHIATFSEEDLKNLSNQSFVLIENSRLLSHMKKQVSVKDEKDEFDFDDFLVRYVLKGSSYELWEIDEENQRATFFQRVKNETIFHSPNAMLVIHWDDDEAVTHYEQSMLDDFVSFNHKKDLMSQDDAVGSLVTRGYLKQGSTVMQVKSGYSTLVQLTETQVFAPTWNIQVKLRDGTIENYFINAIEGKVIEFQSNMLEEQTE
;
A
#
# COMPACT_ATOMS: atom_id res chain seq x y z
N MET A 1 48.64 -29.04 20.90
CA MET A 1 47.51 -28.13 21.17
C MET A 1 47.61 -27.00 20.16
N MET A 2 46.53 -26.77 19.42
CA MET A 2 46.47 -26.12 18.11
C MET A 2 46.48 -24.59 18.20
N LYS A 3 47.25 -23.93 17.32
CA LYS A 3 47.00 -22.59 16.76
C LYS A 3 47.93 -22.36 15.57
N VAL A 4 47.39 -21.94 14.44
CA VAL A 4 48.15 -21.43 13.30
C VAL A 4 47.63 -20.04 13.01
N GLU A 5 48.50 -19.06 13.19
CA GLU A 5 48.44 -17.71 12.63
C GLU A 5 49.55 -17.61 11.57
N ASP A 6 49.21 -16.87 10.52
CA ASP A 6 50.04 -15.98 9.70
C ASP A 6 51.14 -16.44 8.72
N CYS A 7 51.03 -15.76 7.57
CA CYS A 7 52.05 -15.12 6.75
C CYS A 7 53.11 -15.94 5.98
N SER A 8 53.04 -15.72 4.66
CA SER A 8 54.08 -15.07 3.84
C SER A 8 55.50 -15.65 3.87
N PHE A 9 55.97 -16.19 2.74
CA PHE A 9 57.27 -15.82 2.17
C PHE A 9 57.44 -16.31 0.71
N CYS A 10 57.64 -15.32 -0.16
CA CYS A 10 58.48 -15.21 -1.34
C CYS A 10 59.30 -16.37 -1.93
N ASN A 11 59.57 -16.15 -3.24
CA ASN A 11 60.80 -16.39 -4.02
C ASN A 11 60.91 -17.74 -4.79
N LEU A 12 61.55 -17.84 -5.97
CA LEU A 12 62.56 -17.02 -6.67
C LEU A 12 62.62 -17.51 -8.15
N VAL A 13 62.90 -16.68 -9.17
CA VAL A 13 64.12 -16.61 -10.04
C VAL A 13 63.60 -16.18 -11.43
N GLY A 14 64.11 -15.24 -12.24
CA GLY A 14 65.41 -14.58 -12.33
C GLY A 14 66.12 -14.96 -13.66
N ILE A 15 66.44 -13.96 -14.50
CA ILE A 15 67.47 -13.90 -15.56
C ILE A 15 66.94 -13.44 -16.94
N THR A 16 67.41 -12.24 -17.30
CA THR A 16 67.38 -11.56 -18.60
C THR A 16 68.49 -12.07 -19.53
N LEU A 17 68.28 -12.07 -20.86
CA LEU A 17 69.34 -11.72 -21.82
C LEU A 17 68.81 -11.26 -23.18
N SER A 18 69.64 -10.48 -23.84
CA SER A 18 69.48 -9.55 -24.95
C SER A 18 69.25 -10.12 -26.36
N LYS A 19 68.63 -9.27 -27.19
CA LYS A 19 68.62 -9.16 -28.67
C LYS A 19 69.64 -10.03 -29.42
N ILE A 20 69.13 -10.83 -30.38
CA ILE A 20 69.82 -11.20 -31.62
C ILE A 20 68.88 -10.93 -32.81
N THR A 21 69.44 -10.24 -33.79
CA THR A 21 68.91 -9.86 -35.11
C THR A 21 68.68 -11.06 -36.03
N GLY A 22 67.65 -10.99 -36.88
CA GLY A 22 67.50 -11.91 -38.00
C GLY A 22 66.26 -11.63 -38.85
N SER A 23 66.44 -10.90 -39.95
CA SER A 23 65.45 -10.74 -41.01
C SER A 23 65.29 -12.04 -41.81
N ALA A 24 64.06 -12.45 -42.10
CA ALA A 24 63.71 -13.07 -43.38
C ALA A 24 62.19 -13.26 -43.50
N SER A 25 61.70 -12.79 -44.64
CA SER A 25 60.37 -12.94 -45.21
C SER A 25 59.71 -14.31 -45.03
N ARG A 26 58.42 -14.31 -44.70
CA ARG A 26 57.50 -15.43 -44.95
C ARG A 26 56.32 -14.98 -45.80
N GLN A 27 56.20 -15.54 -47.00
CA GLN A 27 54.92 -15.68 -47.68
C GLN A 27 54.26 -17.00 -47.29
N HIS A 28 52.93 -16.92 -47.22
CA HIS A 28 51.92 -17.95 -47.49
C HIS A 28 51.69 -19.13 -46.54
N GLY A 29 50.40 -19.30 -46.21
CA GLY A 29 49.73 -20.53 -45.74
C GLY A 29 49.49 -20.54 -44.23
N SER A 30 48.33 -20.10 -43.72
CA SER A 30 47.08 -20.88 -43.59
C SER A 30 47.29 -22.15 -42.75
N LEU A 31 46.65 -22.42 -41.61
CA LEU A 31 45.32 -22.05 -41.12
C LEU A 31 45.35 -22.22 -39.59
N GLY A 32 44.68 -21.35 -38.86
CA GLY A 32 44.47 -21.47 -37.42
C GLY A 32 43.32 -20.58 -37.04
N GLU A 33 42.10 -21.06 -37.28
CA GLU A 33 40.84 -20.49 -36.79
C GLU A 33 40.96 -20.15 -35.30
N VAL A 34 41.08 -18.87 -35.01
CA VAL A 34 40.62 -18.31 -33.75
C VAL A 34 39.26 -17.74 -34.08
N ASN A 35 38.19 -18.32 -33.52
CA ASN A 35 36.88 -17.70 -33.48
C ASN A 35 37.02 -16.38 -32.71
N SER A 36 37.40 -15.31 -33.40
CA SER A 36 37.30 -13.97 -32.85
C SER A 36 35.82 -13.74 -32.64
N LEU A 37 35.39 -13.72 -31.38
CA LEU A 37 34.06 -13.28 -31.02
C LEU A 37 33.80 -12.00 -31.81
N ASP A 38 32.89 -12.06 -32.78
CA ASP A 38 32.68 -10.97 -33.71
C ASP A 38 32.16 -9.79 -32.90
N TRP A 39 33.08 -8.92 -32.46
CA TRP A 39 32.81 -7.76 -31.61
C TRP A 39 31.79 -6.84 -32.27
N ASN A 40 31.80 -6.81 -33.60
CA ASN A 40 30.82 -6.10 -34.39
C ASN A 40 29.44 -6.77 -34.37
N LYS A 41 29.35 -8.11 -34.37
CA LYS A 41 28.07 -8.83 -34.22
C LYS A 41 27.51 -8.69 -32.82
N THR A 42 28.36 -8.78 -31.79
CA THR A 42 27.95 -8.64 -30.39
C THR A 42 27.43 -7.23 -30.10
N LYS A 43 28.09 -6.18 -30.64
CA LYS A 43 27.61 -4.79 -30.58
C LYS A 43 26.26 -4.61 -31.27
N THR A 44 26.10 -5.15 -32.47
CA THR A 44 24.83 -5.05 -33.22
C THR A 44 23.69 -5.76 -32.51
N ILE A 45 23.94 -6.95 -31.94
CA ILE A 45 22.95 -7.67 -31.13
C ILE A 45 22.55 -6.82 -29.91
N PHE A 46 23.51 -6.21 -29.21
CA PHE A 46 23.21 -5.36 -28.06
C PHE A 46 22.34 -4.14 -28.43
N ILE A 47 22.62 -3.50 -29.57
CA ILE A 47 21.81 -2.37 -30.09
C ILE A 47 20.38 -2.84 -30.43
N ILE A 48 20.22 -4.00 -31.06
CA ILE A 48 18.91 -4.55 -31.42
C ILE A 48 18.11 -4.91 -30.16
N VAL A 49 18.72 -5.61 -29.20
CA VAL A 49 18.08 -5.99 -27.94
C VAL A 49 17.66 -4.74 -27.16
N PHE A 50 18.55 -3.75 -27.05
CA PHE A 50 18.23 -2.47 -26.40
C PHE A 50 17.10 -1.74 -27.14
N SER A 51 17.08 -1.76 -28.47
CA SER A 51 16.01 -1.13 -29.26
C SER A 51 14.66 -1.83 -29.07
N VAL A 52 14.62 -3.16 -29.08
CA VAL A 52 13.40 -3.94 -28.81
C VAL A 52 12.88 -3.65 -27.40
N MET A 53 13.77 -3.58 -26.40
CA MET A 53 13.40 -3.23 -25.02
C MET A 53 12.86 -1.82 -24.91
N ASN A 54 13.45 -0.84 -25.60
CA ASN A 54 12.93 0.53 -25.61
C ASN A 54 11.58 0.65 -26.34
N ILE A 55 11.37 -0.09 -27.42
CA ILE A 55 10.07 -0.15 -28.11
C ILE A 55 9.02 -0.78 -27.18
N PHE A 56 9.37 -1.85 -26.48
CA PHE A 56 8.49 -2.47 -25.49
C PHE A 56 8.14 -1.52 -24.35
N LEU A 57 9.13 -0.81 -23.79
CA LEU A 57 8.91 0.20 -22.76
C LEU A 57 8.08 1.38 -23.27
N TYR A 58 8.29 1.83 -24.50
CA TYR A 58 7.48 2.87 -25.13
C TYR A 58 6.04 2.41 -25.34
N TRP A 59 5.84 1.14 -25.72
CA TRP A 59 4.51 0.57 -25.83
C TRP A 59 3.83 0.46 -24.45
N LEU A 60 4.53 0.00 -23.41
CA LEU A 60 4.02 0.03 -22.03
C LEU A 60 3.72 1.44 -21.54
N TYR A 61 4.53 2.43 -21.93
CA TYR A 61 4.30 3.84 -21.60
C TYR A 61 3.04 4.37 -22.28
N LEU A 62 2.86 4.07 -23.57
CA LEU A 62 1.66 4.41 -24.32
C LEU A 62 0.44 3.68 -23.79
N ASP A 63 0.53 2.39 -23.47
CA ASP A 63 -0.55 1.60 -22.87
C ASP A 63 -0.92 2.14 -21.49
N ARG A 64 0.06 2.61 -20.70
CA ARG A 64 -0.22 3.29 -19.44
C ARG A 64 -0.88 4.66 -19.63
N GLN A 65 -0.47 5.46 -20.63
CA GLN A 65 -1.10 6.75 -20.92
C GLN A 65 -2.49 6.60 -21.55
N MET A 66 -2.65 5.74 -22.55
CA MET A 66 -3.93 5.40 -23.17
C MET A 66 -4.82 4.61 -22.21
N GLY A 67 -4.24 3.90 -21.25
CA GLY A 67 -4.94 3.28 -20.12
C GLY A 67 -5.46 4.29 -19.10
N VAL A 68 -4.98 5.55 -19.13
CA VAL A 68 -5.62 6.68 -18.43
C VAL A 68 -6.76 7.26 -19.28
N ASP A 69 -6.66 7.18 -20.61
CA ASP A 69 -7.78 7.49 -21.53
C ASP A 69 -8.81 6.34 -21.63
N ASN A 70 -8.55 5.20 -20.99
CA ASN A 70 -9.58 4.21 -20.65
C ASN A 70 -10.37 4.62 -19.40
N MET A 71 -10.59 5.92 -19.21
CA MET A 71 -11.97 6.32 -18.95
C MET A 71 -12.75 5.72 -20.12
N GLN A 72 -13.34 4.53 -19.90
CA GLN A 72 -14.42 4.09 -20.77
C GLN A 72 -15.31 5.33 -20.89
N VAL A 73 -15.30 5.97 -22.06
CA VAL A 73 -16.28 6.98 -22.38
C VAL A 73 -17.54 6.16 -22.44
N ILE A 74 -18.17 6.04 -21.26
CA ILE A 74 -19.42 5.33 -21.08
C ILE A 74 -20.31 5.95 -22.16
N PRO A 75 -20.87 5.14 -23.07
CA PRO A 75 -21.87 5.66 -24.00
C PRO A 75 -22.86 6.44 -23.17
N LYS A 76 -23.11 7.71 -23.53
CA LYS A 76 -23.98 8.69 -22.86
C LYS A 76 -25.42 8.17 -22.67
N ILE A 77 -25.61 7.11 -21.90
CA ILE A 77 -26.77 6.89 -21.07
C ILE A 77 -26.45 7.78 -19.87
N SER A 78 -27.30 8.76 -19.58
CA SER A 78 -27.03 9.64 -18.45
C SER A 78 -26.93 8.76 -17.19
N LEU A 79 -26.05 9.08 -16.24
CA LEU A 79 -25.98 8.36 -14.95
C LEU A 79 -27.38 8.16 -14.36
N GLU A 80 -28.23 9.17 -14.52
CA GLU A 80 -29.61 9.16 -14.08
C GLU A 80 -30.48 8.08 -14.77
N ASP A 81 -30.28 7.82 -16.06
CA ASP A 81 -30.98 6.75 -16.77
C ASP A 81 -30.51 5.37 -16.32
N THR A 82 -29.20 5.19 -16.08
CA THR A 82 -28.65 3.92 -15.56
C THR A 82 -29.11 3.67 -14.12
N LEU A 83 -29.10 4.69 -13.26
CA LEU A 83 -29.61 4.59 -11.89
C LEU A 83 -31.11 4.28 -11.86
N LYS A 84 -31.91 4.88 -12.74
CA LYS A 84 -33.34 4.56 -12.88
C LYS A 84 -33.57 3.13 -13.34
N LEU A 85 -32.76 2.63 -14.29
CA LEU A 85 -32.87 1.26 -14.79
C LEU A 85 -32.55 0.23 -13.68
N GLU A 86 -31.51 0.49 -12.90
CA GLU A 86 -31.06 -0.37 -11.79
C GLU A 86 -31.80 -0.10 -10.46
N GLU A 87 -32.80 0.80 -10.47
CA GLU A 87 -33.55 1.24 -9.29
C GLU A 87 -32.65 1.73 -8.13
N VAL A 88 -31.46 2.23 -8.43
CA VAL A 88 -30.49 2.68 -7.43
C VAL A 88 -30.83 4.11 -7.02
N THR A 89 -31.04 4.32 -5.72
CA THR A 89 -31.25 5.68 -5.19
C THR A 89 -29.90 6.32 -4.89
N TYR A 90 -29.65 7.48 -5.51
CA TYR A 90 -28.44 8.28 -5.30
C TYR A 90 -28.81 9.73 -5.08
N ASN A 91 -28.53 10.24 -3.87
CA ASN A 91 -28.62 11.66 -3.57
C ASN A 91 -27.19 12.20 -3.47
N PRO A 92 -26.73 12.99 -4.46
CA PRO A 92 -25.36 13.50 -4.45
C PRO A 92 -25.16 14.42 -3.24
N ILE A 93 -24.19 14.08 -2.40
CA ILE A 93 -23.75 14.95 -1.31
C ILE A 93 -22.78 15.96 -1.95
N PRO A 94 -22.90 17.28 -1.67
CA PRO A 94 -21.98 18.26 -2.24
C PRO A 94 -20.54 17.96 -1.83
N PHE A 95 -19.73 17.46 -2.77
CA PHE A 95 -18.30 17.27 -2.57
C PHE A 95 -17.55 18.40 -3.27
N MET A 96 -16.79 19.17 -2.49
CA MET A 96 -15.84 20.10 -3.07
C MET A 96 -14.63 19.33 -3.58
N LYS A 97 -14.37 19.42 -4.89
CA LYS A 97 -13.21 18.83 -5.55
C LYS A 97 -11.93 19.20 -4.79
N LYS A 98 -11.36 18.24 -4.07
CA LYS A 98 -10.10 18.40 -3.36
C LYS A 98 -8.99 17.96 -4.30
N GLU A 99 -8.05 18.85 -4.60
CA GLU A 99 -6.84 18.46 -5.32
C GLU A 99 -5.98 17.59 -4.40
N VAL A 100 -5.93 16.29 -4.66
CA VAL A 100 -5.16 15.33 -3.89
C VAL A 100 -4.09 14.68 -4.77
N SER A 101 -3.01 14.25 -4.12
CA SER A 101 -1.87 13.57 -4.75
C SER A 101 -1.73 12.18 -4.17
N TYR A 102 -0.84 11.39 -4.75
CA TYR A 102 -0.35 10.19 -4.06
C TYR A 102 0.37 10.60 -2.77
N LEU A 103 0.33 9.70 -1.79
CA LEU A 103 1.01 9.84 -0.51
C LEU A 103 2.02 8.71 -0.37
N SER A 104 3.21 9.03 0.13
CA SER A 104 4.12 8.05 0.70
C SER A 104 4.19 8.28 2.19
N ALA A 105 4.28 7.21 2.97
CA ALA A 105 4.47 7.26 4.41
C ALA A 105 5.47 6.19 4.84
N HIS A 106 6.16 6.44 5.94
CA HIS A 106 7.02 5.45 6.58
C HIS A 106 6.23 4.64 7.60
N ILE A 107 6.63 3.39 7.79
CA ILE A 107 6.11 2.57 8.89
C ILE A 107 6.78 3.09 10.16
N ALA A 108 5.97 3.60 11.08
CA ALA A 108 6.48 4.18 12.31
C ALA A 108 7.12 3.09 13.17
N THR A 109 8.18 3.47 13.88
CA THR A 109 8.78 2.61 14.90
C THR A 109 8.42 3.11 16.29
N PHE A 110 8.06 2.20 17.17
CA PHE A 110 7.74 2.51 18.56
C PHE A 110 9.01 2.40 19.41
N SER A 111 9.27 3.41 20.23
CA SER A 111 10.36 3.40 21.19
C SER A 111 9.84 3.32 22.62
N GLU A 112 10.64 2.77 23.54
CA GLU A 112 10.30 2.80 24.96
C GLU A 112 10.10 4.22 25.50
N GLU A 113 10.75 5.23 24.89
CA GLU A 113 10.62 6.62 25.29
C GLU A 113 9.22 7.18 25.02
N ASP A 114 8.65 6.86 23.86
CA ASP A 114 7.30 7.28 23.48
C ASP A 114 6.24 6.67 24.43
N LEU A 115 6.51 5.46 24.93
CA LEU A 115 5.61 4.69 25.78
C LEU A 115 5.70 5.07 27.25
N LYS A 116 6.74 5.79 27.70
CA LYS A 116 6.90 6.21 29.12
C LYS A 116 5.73 7.04 29.64
N ASN A 117 5.07 7.78 28.76
CA ASN A 117 3.94 8.64 29.11
C ASN A 117 2.64 7.83 29.32
N LEU A 118 2.59 6.60 28.83
CA LEU A 118 1.46 5.71 28.97
C LEU A 118 1.61 4.88 30.25
N SER A 119 0.63 4.99 31.16
CA SER A 119 0.64 4.31 32.45
C SER A 119 -0.45 3.23 32.54
N ASN A 120 -0.34 2.35 33.53
CA ASN A 120 -1.26 1.22 33.78
C ASN A 120 -1.32 0.16 32.67
N GLN A 121 -0.24 0.02 31.90
CA GLN A 121 -0.15 -0.92 30.79
C GLN A 121 1.19 -1.66 30.80
N SER A 122 1.28 -2.77 30.06
CA SER A 122 2.52 -3.44 29.70
C SER A 122 2.59 -3.59 28.19
N PHE A 123 3.76 -3.34 27.61
CA PHE A 123 3.95 -3.25 26.18
C PHE A 123 4.84 -4.38 25.67
N VAL A 124 4.49 -4.93 24.52
CA VAL A 124 5.29 -5.86 23.73
C VAL A 124 5.48 -5.24 22.35
N LEU A 125 6.73 -5.08 21.93
CA LEU A 125 7.08 -4.57 20.61
C LEU A 125 7.38 -5.74 19.68
N ILE A 126 6.67 -5.81 18.57
CA ILE A 126 6.88 -6.81 17.51
C ILE A 126 7.55 -6.07 16.35
N GLU A 127 8.79 -6.46 16.04
CA GLU A 127 9.62 -5.86 14.98
C GLU A 127 9.78 -4.33 15.07
N ASN A 128 9.53 -3.76 16.25
CA ASN A 128 9.44 -2.32 16.55
C ASN A 128 8.37 -1.54 15.75
N SER A 129 7.63 -2.18 14.84
CA SER A 129 6.61 -1.55 13.98
C SER A 129 5.17 -1.83 14.42
N ARG A 130 4.99 -2.80 15.32
CA ARG A 130 3.70 -3.12 15.94
C ARG A 130 3.82 -3.10 17.46
N LEU A 131 2.84 -2.46 18.08
CA LEU A 131 2.72 -2.35 19.52
C LEU A 131 1.53 -3.19 19.99
N LEU A 132 1.81 -4.18 20.84
CA LEU A 132 0.79 -4.88 21.59
C LEU A 132 0.80 -4.35 23.03
N SER A 133 -0.31 -3.79 23.48
CA SER A 133 -0.46 -3.24 24.82
C SER A 133 -1.50 -4.01 25.62
N HIS A 134 -1.11 -4.47 26.80
CA HIS A 134 -2.01 -5.14 27.74
C HIS A 134 -2.36 -4.22 28.91
N MET A 135 -3.65 -4.15 29.21
CA MET A 135 -4.18 -3.32 30.30
C MET A 135 -3.95 -4.01 31.64
N LYS A 136 -3.44 -3.25 32.63
CA LYS A 136 -3.29 -3.74 34.03
C LYS A 136 -4.51 -3.44 34.90
N LYS A 137 -5.36 -2.51 34.47
CA LYS A 137 -6.59 -2.13 35.12
C LYS A 137 -7.72 -2.26 34.12
N GLN A 138 -8.88 -2.69 34.60
CA GLN A 138 -10.10 -2.71 33.81
C GLN A 138 -10.47 -1.27 33.43
N VAL A 139 -10.71 -1.07 32.14
CA VAL A 139 -11.24 0.18 31.57
C VAL A 139 -12.40 -0.23 30.69
N SER A 140 -13.61 0.25 30.98
CA SER A 140 -14.79 -0.12 30.20
C SER A 140 -14.75 0.50 28.81
N VAL A 141 -15.29 -0.21 27.82
CA VAL A 141 -15.51 0.28 26.45
C VAL A 141 -16.85 1.00 26.27
N LYS A 142 -17.66 1.07 27.33
CA LYS A 142 -18.98 1.70 27.30
C LYS A 142 -19.05 2.94 28.17
N ASP A 143 -19.91 3.87 27.78
CA ASP A 143 -20.20 5.08 28.53
C ASP A 143 -21.27 4.85 29.64
N GLU A 144 -21.63 5.92 30.35
CA GLU A 144 -22.66 5.87 31.40
C GLU A 144 -24.07 5.52 30.88
N LYS A 145 -24.28 5.53 29.55
CA LYS A 145 -25.53 5.20 28.88
C LYS A 145 -25.52 3.81 28.26
N ASP A 146 -24.48 3.01 28.50
CA ASP A 146 -24.33 1.67 27.95
C ASP A 146 -24.12 1.67 26.42
N GLU A 147 -23.59 2.76 25.85
CA GLU A 147 -23.18 2.86 24.44
C GLU A 147 -21.65 2.69 24.32
N PHE A 148 -21.17 2.06 23.24
CA PHE A 148 -19.74 1.94 22.98
C PHE A 148 -19.10 3.32 22.74
N ASP A 149 -18.13 3.68 23.57
CA ASP A 149 -17.36 4.91 23.47
C ASP A 149 -15.88 4.64 23.78
N PHE A 150 -15.03 4.98 22.82
CA PHE A 150 -13.60 4.77 22.89
C PHE A 150 -12.82 6.08 22.99
N ASP A 151 -13.47 7.25 22.97
CA ASP A 151 -12.80 8.54 22.87
C ASP A 151 -11.85 8.80 24.05
N ASP A 152 -12.32 8.56 25.29
CA ASP A 152 -11.49 8.70 26.50
C ASP A 152 -10.35 7.66 26.52
N PHE A 153 -10.63 6.45 26.03
CA PHE A 153 -9.64 5.38 25.95
C PHE A 153 -8.50 5.76 25.00
N LEU A 154 -8.83 6.21 23.79
CA LEU A 154 -7.87 6.63 22.77
C LEU A 154 -6.98 7.77 23.26
N VAL A 155 -7.55 8.74 23.98
CA VAL A 155 -6.80 9.91 24.49
C VAL A 155 -5.85 9.53 25.61
N ARG A 156 -6.24 8.61 26.50
CA ARG A 156 -5.45 8.30 27.72
C ARG A 156 -4.46 7.17 27.54
N TYR A 157 -4.81 6.16 26.76
CA TYR A 157 -4.09 4.88 26.75
C TYR A 157 -3.39 4.59 25.43
N VAL A 158 -3.79 5.22 24.32
CA VAL A 158 -3.25 4.94 23.00
C VAL A 158 -2.31 6.05 22.54
N LEU A 159 -1.12 5.67 22.06
CA LEU A 159 -0.16 6.63 21.53
C LEU A 159 -0.76 7.33 20.30
N LYS A 160 -0.88 8.66 20.33
CA LYS A 160 -1.50 9.44 19.25
C LYS A 160 -2.92 8.94 18.89
N GLY A 161 -3.71 8.49 19.86
CA GLY A 161 -5.05 7.92 19.63
C GLY A 161 -6.00 8.81 18.82
N SER A 162 -5.88 10.13 18.91
CA SER A 162 -6.66 11.09 18.11
C SER A 162 -6.48 10.95 16.59
N SER A 163 -5.38 10.33 16.16
CA SER A 163 -5.08 10.05 14.75
C SER A 163 -5.87 8.89 14.20
N TYR A 164 -6.65 8.16 15.01
CA TYR A 164 -7.47 7.05 14.56
C TYR A 164 -8.95 7.45 14.50
N GLU A 165 -9.72 6.75 13.69
CA GLU A 165 -11.17 6.89 13.54
C GLU A 165 -11.80 5.50 13.59
N LEU A 166 -12.89 5.37 14.36
CA LEU A 166 -13.63 4.11 14.47
C LEU A 166 -14.16 3.71 13.10
N TRP A 167 -13.86 2.48 12.69
CA TRP A 167 -14.34 1.89 11.45
C TRP A 167 -15.47 0.90 11.72
N GLU A 168 -15.26 -0.01 12.66
CA GLU A 168 -16.18 -1.12 12.92
C GLU A 168 -16.11 -1.56 14.38
N ILE A 169 -17.25 -1.95 14.92
CA ILE A 169 -17.40 -2.64 16.21
C ILE A 169 -17.97 -4.02 15.90
N ASP A 170 -17.23 -5.04 16.29
CA ASP A 170 -17.57 -6.45 16.12
C ASP A 170 -17.80 -7.02 17.51
N GLU A 171 -19.05 -6.95 17.97
CA GLU A 171 -19.46 -7.39 19.31
C GLU A 171 -19.29 -8.91 19.50
N GLU A 172 -19.47 -9.69 18.42
CA GLU A 172 -19.33 -11.15 18.46
C GLU A 172 -17.89 -11.56 18.76
N ASN A 173 -16.92 -10.88 18.14
CA ASN A 173 -15.49 -11.11 18.37
C ASN A 173 -14.87 -10.17 19.42
N GLN A 174 -15.70 -9.40 20.14
CA GLN A 174 -15.30 -8.47 21.20
C GLN A 174 -14.14 -7.54 20.80
N ARG A 175 -14.23 -6.96 19.60
CA ARG A 175 -13.18 -6.10 19.05
C ARG A 175 -13.73 -4.88 18.32
N ALA A 176 -12.97 -3.79 18.37
CA ALA A 176 -13.24 -2.57 17.61
C ALA A 176 -12.03 -2.21 16.77
N THR A 177 -12.26 -1.98 15.49
CA THR A 177 -11.23 -1.65 14.50
C THR A 177 -11.28 -0.17 14.18
N PHE A 178 -10.10 0.45 14.18
CA PHE A 178 -9.91 1.86 13.87
C PHE A 178 -8.86 2.01 12.77
N PHE A 179 -9.10 2.95 11.87
CA PHE A 179 -8.16 3.31 10.82
C PHE A 179 -7.49 4.65 11.10
N GLN A 180 -6.20 4.73 10.79
CA GLN A 180 -5.44 5.95 10.93
C GLN A 180 -5.90 7.00 9.90
N ARG A 181 -5.92 8.27 10.30
CA ARG A 181 -6.24 9.43 9.48
C ARG A 181 -5.00 10.29 9.23
N VAL A 182 -4.94 10.85 8.03
CA VAL A 182 -3.95 11.87 7.62
C VAL A 182 -4.67 13.06 7.00
N LYS A 183 -4.48 14.27 7.57
CA LYS A 183 -5.08 15.52 7.05
C LYS A 183 -6.60 15.41 6.76
N ASN A 184 -7.31 14.72 7.66
CA ASN A 184 -8.76 14.45 7.61
C ASN A 184 -9.22 13.41 6.57
N GLU A 185 -8.29 12.61 6.04
CA GLU A 185 -8.56 11.49 5.12
C GLU A 185 -8.19 10.18 5.81
N THR A 186 -9.07 9.19 5.75
CA THR A 186 -8.87 7.87 6.37
C THR A 186 -8.00 6.98 5.47
N ILE A 187 -7.10 6.20 6.06
CA ILE A 187 -6.30 5.19 5.37
C ILE A 187 -7.04 3.85 5.46
N PHE A 188 -7.69 3.45 4.38
CA PHE A 188 -8.55 2.27 4.32
C PHE A 188 -7.72 0.98 4.28
N HIS A 189 -8.05 0.05 5.18
CA HIS A 189 -7.60 -1.34 5.19
C HIS A 189 -6.07 -1.52 5.01
N SER A 190 -5.27 -0.65 5.63
CA SER A 190 -3.82 -0.83 5.69
C SER A 190 -3.40 -1.47 7.02
N PRO A 191 -2.76 -2.65 7.01
CA PRO A 191 -2.31 -3.33 8.24
C PRO A 191 -1.32 -2.53 9.09
N ASN A 192 -0.64 -1.55 8.48
CA ASN A 192 0.36 -0.70 9.15
C ASN A 192 -0.23 0.64 9.63
N ALA A 193 -1.54 0.86 9.48
CA ALA A 193 -2.23 2.10 9.80
C ALA A 193 -3.53 1.84 10.58
N MET A 194 -3.46 0.89 11.50
CA MET A 194 -4.63 0.28 12.16
C MET A 194 -4.43 0.20 13.67
N LEU A 195 -5.53 0.38 14.40
CA LEU A 195 -5.63 0.09 15.83
C LEU A 195 -6.80 -0.87 16.02
N VAL A 196 -6.57 -1.97 16.74
CA VAL A 196 -7.61 -2.94 17.11
C VAL A 196 -7.65 -3.04 18.62
N ILE A 197 -8.81 -2.74 19.21
CA ILE A 197 -9.04 -2.81 20.66
C ILE A 197 -9.86 -4.06 20.94
N HIS A 198 -9.47 -4.84 21.94
CA HIS A 198 -10.16 -6.04 22.39
C HIS A 198 -10.67 -5.88 23.82
N TRP A 199 -11.86 -6.40 24.11
CA TRP A 199 -12.44 -6.43 25.45
C TRP A 199 -12.87 -7.85 25.85
N ASP A 200 -13.23 -8.03 27.12
CA ASP A 200 -13.75 -9.28 27.67
C ASP A 200 -15.27 -9.26 27.84
N ASP A 201 -15.83 -10.34 28.40
CA ASP A 201 -17.27 -10.48 28.69
C ASP A 201 -17.80 -9.43 29.68
N ASP A 202 -16.92 -8.80 30.46
CA ASP A 202 -17.25 -7.69 31.38
C ASP A 202 -17.15 -6.32 30.68
N GLU A 203 -16.98 -6.31 29.36
CA GLU A 203 -16.86 -5.11 28.52
C GLU A 203 -15.68 -4.22 28.96
N ALA A 204 -14.64 -4.86 29.52
CA ALA A 204 -13.40 -4.21 29.93
C ALA A 204 -12.31 -4.47 28.89
N VAL A 205 -11.59 -3.41 28.49
CA VAL A 205 -10.47 -3.53 27.56
C VAL A 205 -9.38 -4.41 28.16
N THR A 206 -9.04 -5.48 27.44
CA THR A 206 -7.98 -6.42 27.83
C THR A 206 -6.64 -6.01 27.23
N HIS A 207 -6.64 -5.73 25.93
CA HIS A 207 -5.46 -5.35 25.17
C HIS A 207 -5.83 -4.60 23.89
N TYR A 208 -4.83 -3.97 23.28
CA TYR A 208 -4.96 -3.44 21.93
C TYR A 208 -3.69 -3.68 21.11
N GLU A 209 -3.87 -3.75 19.81
CA GLU A 209 -2.81 -3.80 18.82
C GLU A 209 -2.78 -2.49 18.04
N GLN A 210 -1.60 -1.88 17.95
CA GLN A 210 -1.41 -0.62 17.27
C GLN A 210 -0.29 -0.72 16.24
N SER A 211 -0.60 -0.26 15.03
CA SER A 211 0.35 0.05 13.97
C SER A 211 0.13 1.48 13.50
N MET A 212 1.20 2.15 13.09
CA MET A 212 1.12 3.55 12.71
C MET A 212 2.05 3.85 11.54
N LEU A 213 1.62 4.80 10.71
CA LEU A 213 2.43 5.44 9.70
C LEU A 213 2.84 6.84 10.13
N ASP A 214 4.04 7.26 9.73
CA ASP A 214 4.58 8.60 9.91
C ASP A 214 5.20 9.14 8.62
N ASP A 215 5.79 10.34 8.68
CA ASP A 215 6.50 10.97 7.57
C ASP A 215 5.74 10.99 6.24
N PHE A 216 4.49 11.43 6.30
CA PHE A 216 3.62 11.56 5.13
C PHE A 216 4.14 12.62 4.16
N VAL A 217 4.60 12.16 2.99
CA VAL A 217 5.05 13.01 1.88
C VAL A 217 4.09 12.89 0.71
N SER A 218 3.54 14.02 0.30
CA SER A 218 2.73 14.13 -0.92
C SER A 218 3.65 14.17 -2.14
N PHE A 219 3.43 13.29 -3.11
CA PHE A 219 4.23 13.23 -4.33
C PHE A 219 3.37 13.04 -5.58
N ASN A 220 3.98 13.29 -6.74
CA ASN A 220 3.34 13.57 -8.02
C ASN A 220 2.51 14.87 -7.99
N HIS A 221 2.51 15.60 -9.11
CA HIS A 221 1.66 16.77 -9.27
C HIS A 221 0.20 16.39 -9.01
N LYS A 222 -0.55 17.32 -8.42
CA LYS A 222 -1.98 17.20 -8.16
C LYS A 222 -2.67 16.72 -9.44
N LYS A 223 -3.38 15.60 -9.33
CA LYS A 223 -4.18 15.06 -10.43
C LYS A 223 -5.63 15.44 -10.22
N ASP A 224 -6.35 15.59 -11.32
CA ASP A 224 -7.80 15.71 -11.27
C ASP A 224 -8.39 14.40 -10.75
N LEU A 225 -9.11 14.51 -9.63
CA LEU A 225 -9.90 13.40 -9.13
C LEU A 225 -11.10 13.13 -10.03
N MET A 226 -11.37 11.85 -10.24
CA MET A 226 -12.67 11.33 -10.67
C MET A 226 -13.77 11.90 -9.76
N SER A 227 -14.85 12.39 -10.35
CA SER A 227 -15.98 12.91 -9.58
C SER A 227 -16.69 11.80 -8.79
N GLN A 228 -17.49 12.16 -7.78
CA GLN A 228 -18.30 11.18 -7.05
C GLN A 228 -19.32 10.50 -7.99
N ASP A 229 -19.91 11.26 -8.91
CA ASP A 229 -20.85 10.78 -9.91
C ASP A 229 -20.21 9.74 -10.82
N ASP A 230 -18.99 10.00 -11.31
CA ASP A 230 -18.24 9.07 -12.15
C ASP A 230 -17.87 7.79 -11.38
N ALA A 231 -17.51 7.94 -10.10
CA ALA A 231 -17.16 6.81 -9.24
C ALA A 231 -18.37 5.89 -9.01
N VAL A 232 -19.53 6.45 -8.66
CA VAL A 232 -20.79 5.70 -8.50
C VAL A 232 -21.23 5.11 -9.84
N GLY A 233 -21.20 5.88 -10.92
CA GLY A 233 -21.55 5.42 -12.26
C GLY A 233 -20.69 4.26 -12.75
N SER A 234 -19.40 4.27 -12.42
CA SER A 234 -18.48 3.17 -12.69
C SER A 234 -18.88 1.89 -11.94
N LEU A 235 -19.25 1.98 -10.66
CA LEU A 235 -19.72 0.82 -9.90
C LEU A 235 -21.02 0.23 -10.43
N VAL A 236 -21.99 1.10 -10.78
CA VAL A 236 -23.29 0.67 -11.35
C VAL A 236 -23.06 -0.02 -12.70
N THR A 237 -22.32 0.62 -13.61
CA THR A 237 -22.10 0.11 -14.97
C THR A 237 -21.35 -1.22 -14.98
N ARG A 238 -20.47 -1.43 -13.99
CA ARG A 238 -19.72 -2.68 -13.83
C ARG A 238 -20.49 -3.75 -13.04
N GLY A 239 -21.71 -3.46 -12.60
CA GLY A 239 -22.58 -4.40 -11.89
C GLY A 239 -22.19 -4.68 -10.43
N TYR A 240 -21.38 -3.81 -9.80
CA TYR A 240 -21.08 -3.95 -8.37
C TYR A 240 -22.27 -3.58 -7.49
N LEU A 241 -23.08 -2.59 -7.90
CA LEU A 241 -24.24 -2.18 -7.13
C LEU A 241 -25.45 -3.04 -7.49
N LYS A 242 -25.97 -3.79 -6.51
CA LYS A 242 -27.18 -4.62 -6.68
C LYS A 242 -28.41 -3.74 -6.92
N GLN A 243 -29.38 -4.28 -7.66
CA GLN A 243 -30.62 -3.58 -7.99
C GLN A 243 -31.40 -3.16 -6.72
N GLY A 244 -31.91 -1.93 -6.69
CA GLY A 244 -32.65 -1.37 -5.56
C GLY A 244 -31.81 -1.08 -4.32
N SER A 245 -30.48 -1.01 -4.47
CA SER A 245 -29.59 -0.50 -3.43
C SER A 245 -29.66 1.03 -3.33
N THR A 246 -29.23 1.57 -2.20
CA THR A 246 -29.17 3.01 -1.94
C THR A 246 -27.74 3.40 -1.59
N VAL A 247 -27.16 4.32 -2.35
CA VAL A 247 -25.86 4.90 -2.01
C VAL A 247 -26.06 5.88 -0.87
N MET A 248 -25.50 5.56 0.30
CA MET A 248 -25.66 6.33 1.53
C MET A 248 -24.66 7.48 1.60
N GLN A 249 -23.40 7.20 1.27
CA GLN A 249 -22.33 8.16 1.41
C GLN A 249 -21.15 7.85 0.46
N VAL A 250 -20.46 8.91 0.04
CA VAL A 250 -19.17 8.83 -0.68
C VAL A 250 -18.13 9.65 0.09
N LYS A 251 -17.15 8.98 0.70
CA LYS A 251 -16.03 9.59 1.45
C LYS A 251 -14.72 9.42 0.69
N SER A 252 -13.88 10.44 0.68
CA SER A 252 -12.50 10.31 0.21
C SER A 252 -11.62 9.72 1.31
N GLY A 253 -10.54 9.08 0.88
CA GLY A 253 -9.49 8.58 1.74
C GLY A 253 -8.33 8.06 0.91
N TYR A 254 -7.55 7.17 1.49
CA TYR A 254 -6.36 6.60 0.87
C TYR A 254 -6.38 5.09 1.02
N SER A 255 -5.97 4.38 -0.02
CA SER A 255 -5.73 2.94 0.07
C SER A 255 -4.33 2.61 -0.39
N THR A 256 -3.77 1.54 0.16
CA THR A 256 -2.43 1.09 -0.18
C THR A 256 -2.34 0.70 -1.65
N LEU A 257 -1.39 1.30 -2.36
CA LEU A 257 -1.08 1.01 -3.77
C LEU A 257 0.13 0.08 -3.87
N VAL A 258 1.19 0.39 -3.12
CA VAL A 258 2.42 -0.40 -3.08
C VAL A 258 2.94 -0.44 -1.64
N GLN A 259 3.32 -1.62 -1.19
CA GLN A 259 4.00 -1.81 0.10
C GLN A 259 5.47 -2.15 -0.17
N LEU A 260 6.38 -1.38 0.39
CA LEU A 260 7.81 -1.67 0.47
C LEU A 260 8.17 -1.95 1.93
N THR A 261 9.41 -2.36 2.20
CA THR A 261 9.87 -2.79 3.53
C THR A 261 9.63 -1.75 4.63
N GLU A 262 9.95 -0.48 4.38
CA GLU A 262 9.84 0.60 5.38
C GLU A 262 8.94 1.76 4.92
N THR A 263 8.48 1.71 3.66
CA THR A 263 7.71 2.79 3.04
C THR A 263 6.50 2.22 2.35
N GLN A 264 5.36 2.89 2.51
CA GLN A 264 4.13 2.55 1.82
C GLN A 264 3.69 3.70 0.93
N VAL A 265 3.13 3.35 -0.23
CA VAL A 265 2.56 4.29 -1.18
C VAL A 265 1.05 4.12 -1.21
N PHE A 266 0.35 5.24 -1.16
CA PHE A 266 -1.10 5.32 -1.11
C PHE A 266 -1.65 6.06 -2.32
N ALA A 267 -2.71 5.52 -2.88
CA ALA A 267 -3.52 6.19 -3.88
C ALA A 267 -4.76 6.81 -3.23
N PRO A 268 -5.18 8.01 -3.68
CA PRO A 268 -6.50 8.55 -3.33
C PRO A 268 -7.61 7.59 -3.76
N THR A 269 -8.56 7.36 -2.86
CA THR A 269 -9.60 6.34 -3.03
C THR A 269 -10.94 6.87 -2.52
N TRP A 270 -12.01 6.57 -3.26
CA TRP A 270 -13.38 6.77 -2.82
C TRP A 270 -13.88 5.55 -2.09
N ASN A 271 -14.41 5.73 -0.88
CA ASN A 271 -15.25 4.77 -0.18
C ASN A 271 -16.72 5.11 -0.43
N ILE A 272 -17.44 4.21 -1.07
CA ILE A 272 -18.84 4.33 -1.42
C ILE A 272 -19.63 3.35 -0.56
N GLN A 273 -20.36 3.87 0.42
CA GLN A 273 -21.17 3.09 1.33
C GLN A 273 -22.57 2.89 0.74
N VAL A 274 -22.99 1.64 0.61
CA VAL A 274 -24.22 1.25 -0.08
C VAL A 274 -25.06 0.39 0.85
N LYS A 275 -26.31 0.80 1.03
CA LYS A 275 -27.32 0.03 1.75
C LYS A 275 -28.10 -0.84 0.76
N LEU A 276 -28.09 -2.14 0.98
CA LEU A 276 -28.85 -3.12 0.21
C LEU A 276 -30.31 -3.20 0.66
N ARG A 277 -31.14 -3.90 -0.14
CA ARG A 277 -32.57 -4.10 0.12
C ARG A 277 -32.86 -4.85 1.43
N ASP A 278 -31.98 -5.77 1.82
CA ASP A 278 -32.06 -6.53 3.07
C ASP A 278 -31.62 -5.70 4.30
N GLY A 279 -31.12 -4.48 4.08
CA GLY A 279 -30.62 -3.59 5.12
C GLY A 279 -29.12 -3.67 5.36
N THR A 280 -28.42 -4.64 4.74
CA THR A 280 -26.98 -4.81 4.84
C THR A 280 -26.25 -3.59 4.27
N ILE A 281 -25.18 -3.15 4.92
CA ILE A 281 -24.34 -2.05 4.46
C ILE A 281 -23.03 -2.63 3.90
N GLU A 282 -22.74 -2.36 2.65
CA GLU A 282 -21.50 -2.75 1.97
C GLU A 282 -20.66 -1.49 1.66
N ASN A 283 -19.33 -1.61 1.73
CA ASN A 283 -18.39 -0.55 1.36
C ASN A 283 -17.65 -0.95 0.08
N TYR A 284 -17.71 -0.07 -0.93
CA TYR A 284 -17.01 -0.27 -2.19
C TYR A 284 -15.89 0.76 -2.34
N PHE A 285 -14.72 0.31 -2.75
CA PHE A 285 -13.54 1.16 -2.87
C PHE A 285 -13.14 1.31 -4.34
N ILE A 286 -12.93 2.55 -4.78
CA ILE A 286 -12.49 2.84 -6.15
C ILE A 286 -11.36 3.86 -6.13
N ASN A 287 -10.28 3.56 -6.83
CA ASN A 287 -9.16 4.46 -7.01
C ASN A 287 -9.65 5.75 -7.69
N ALA A 288 -9.49 6.90 -7.02
CA ALA A 288 -10.04 8.17 -7.46
C ALA A 288 -9.26 8.80 -8.64
N ILE A 289 -8.15 8.19 -9.07
CA ILE A 289 -7.35 8.61 -10.23
C ILE A 289 -7.49 7.61 -11.38
N GLU A 290 -7.35 6.30 -11.11
CA GLU A 290 -7.37 5.25 -12.14
C GLU A 290 -8.78 4.69 -12.41
N GLY A 291 -9.75 4.94 -11.54
CA GLY A 291 -11.11 4.40 -11.70
C GLY A 291 -11.22 2.88 -11.55
N LYS A 292 -10.21 2.23 -10.95
CA LYS A 292 -10.19 0.79 -10.69
C LYS A 292 -10.82 0.49 -9.34
N VAL A 293 -11.70 -0.51 -9.30
CA VAL A 293 -12.25 -1.03 -8.05
C VAL A 293 -11.13 -1.73 -7.29
N ILE A 294 -11.09 -1.51 -5.98
CA ILE A 294 -10.10 -2.03 -5.07
C ILE A 294 -10.80 -3.05 -4.18
N GLU A 295 -10.34 -4.29 -4.24
CA GLU A 295 -10.77 -5.35 -3.34
C GLU A 295 -9.69 -5.53 -2.28
N PHE A 296 -10.10 -5.44 -1.02
CA PHE A 296 -9.24 -5.78 0.10
C PHE A 296 -9.47 -7.25 0.43
N GLN A 297 -8.41 -8.04 0.53
CA GLN A 297 -8.53 -9.42 0.97
C GLN A 297 -8.93 -9.43 2.45
N SER A 298 -10.08 -10.02 2.77
CA SER A 298 -10.60 -10.18 4.13
C SER A 298 -9.70 -11.07 5.01
N ASN A 299 -8.78 -11.83 4.41
CA ASN A 299 -7.92 -12.78 5.10
C ASN A 299 -6.85 -12.15 6.01
N MET A 300 -6.74 -10.82 6.08
CA MET A 300 -5.70 -10.17 6.90
C MET A 300 -6.00 -10.21 8.42
N LEU A 301 -7.18 -10.69 8.84
CA LEU A 301 -7.55 -10.80 10.25
C LEU A 301 -7.49 -12.22 10.82
N GLU A 302 -7.27 -13.25 9.99
CA GLU A 302 -7.32 -14.66 10.42
C GLU A 302 -5.94 -15.35 10.52
N GLU A 303 -4.88 -14.79 9.94
CA GLU A 303 -3.59 -15.49 9.82
C GLU A 303 -2.59 -15.28 10.99
N GLN A 304 -3.02 -14.73 12.13
CA GLN A 304 -2.08 -14.36 13.21
C GLN A 304 -2.34 -15.01 14.57
N THR A 305 -3.07 -16.13 14.61
CA THR A 305 -3.33 -16.91 15.84
C THR A 305 -2.64 -18.29 15.90
N GLU A 306 -1.52 -18.49 15.20
CA GLU A 306 -0.61 -19.64 15.44
C GLU A 306 0.69 -19.25 16.14
#